data_AF-A0A6I1MYK8-F1
#
_entry.id   AF-A0A6I1MYK8-F1
#
_cell.length_a   1.000
_cell.length_b   1.000
_cell.length_c   1.000
_cell.angle_alpha   90.00
_cell.angle_beta   90.00
_cell.angle_gamma   90.00
#
_symmetry.space_group_name_H-M   'P 1'
#
loop_
_entity.id
_entity.type
_entity.pdbx_description
1 polymer ?
#
loop_
_entity_poly.entity_id
_entity_poly.type
_entity_poly.pdbx_seq_one_letter_code
_entity_poly.pdbx_strand_id
1 'polypeptide(L)'
;MASQNTSNVGNDLSRKFALDVKDMGSLRQGARAGTPEALKGAATQFEAMFVNMMLKTMREASPQDSLTNSDQTKMFTGMQDQQTAQSIAKKGIGLADMLVRQLGQNDKQALAVGGAGDPTDGANAGSFAGMASLMDARLQKAIAAAGGNATAKAEATAEAKTAAPARRGSQAPHVVSFQEKLSAHADEASAATGIPAKFMLGQAALESGWGKREIKGRDGTNSNNLFGIKATADWKGKVVEATTTEYVNGKAQTKVERFRAYDSYADSFKDYARLITSNPRYEKVLASAGDASAFAQGLQKAGYATDPQYANKLTSIIKRSLAG
;
A
#
# COMPACT_ATOMS: atom_id res chain seq x y z
N MET A 1 13.42 61.73 7.14
CA MET A 1 13.42 61.05 5.82
C MET A 1 14.25 59.79 5.99
N ALA A 2 13.62 58.60 6.05
CA ALA A 2 13.60 57.55 5.00
C ALA A 2 15.02 57.09 4.60
N SER A 3 15.41 55.81 4.57
CA SER A 3 14.67 54.62 4.13
C SER A 3 15.49 53.32 4.36
N GLN A 4 14.81 52.21 4.70
CA GLN A 4 15.02 50.76 4.35
C GLN A 4 16.37 50.09 4.70
N ASN A 5 16.47 49.03 5.53
CA ASN A 5 15.87 47.68 5.60
C ASN A 5 16.20 46.74 4.42
N THR A 6 17.14 45.81 4.62
CA THR A 6 17.16 44.48 3.96
C THR A 6 17.73 43.41 4.91
N SER A 7 16.82 42.78 5.65
CA SER A 7 17.02 41.50 6.31
C SER A 7 16.50 40.40 5.37
N ASN A 8 17.37 39.49 4.88
CA ASN A 8 16.90 38.20 4.35
C ASN A 8 18.04 37.17 4.18
N VAL A 9 18.28 36.34 5.21
CA VAL A 9 19.08 35.10 5.14
C VAL A 9 18.25 33.91 5.67
N GLY A 10 16.92 33.96 5.47
CA GLY A 10 15.98 33.06 6.16
C GLY A 10 15.13 32.15 5.29
N ASN A 11 15.46 31.90 4.00
CA ASN A 11 14.49 31.20 3.13
C ASN A 11 15.06 30.21 2.08
N ASP A 12 16.30 29.71 2.22
CA ASP A 12 16.94 28.86 1.20
C ASP A 12 16.83 27.33 1.42
N LEU A 13 16.39 26.87 2.59
CA LEU A 13 16.30 25.42 2.88
C LEU A 13 15.01 24.77 2.35
N SER A 14 13.91 25.53 2.26
CA SER A 14 12.64 25.06 1.70
C SER A 14 12.64 24.99 0.17
N ARG A 15 13.57 25.70 -0.50
CA ARG A 15 13.74 25.65 -1.96
C ARG A 15 14.54 24.44 -2.44
N LYS A 16 15.41 23.86 -1.59
CA LYS A 16 16.17 22.64 -1.94
C LYS A 16 15.33 21.36 -1.94
N PHE A 17 14.28 21.28 -1.13
CA PHE A 17 13.33 20.15 -1.19
C PHE A 17 12.29 20.31 -2.32
N ALA A 18 12.05 21.53 -2.79
CA ALA A 18 11.14 21.82 -3.90
C ALA A 18 11.75 21.54 -5.30
N LEU A 19 13.04 21.20 -5.37
CA LEU A 19 13.74 20.84 -6.61
C LEU A 19 13.63 19.35 -6.98
N ASP A 20 13.25 18.46 -6.05
CA ASP A 20 13.45 17.01 -6.24
C ASP A 20 12.29 16.30 -6.98
N VAL A 21 11.06 16.79 -6.93
CA VAL A 21 9.94 16.14 -7.64
C VAL A 21 10.02 16.36 -9.16
N LYS A 22 10.58 17.50 -9.58
CA LYS A 22 10.73 17.86 -10.99
C LYS A 22 12.01 17.29 -11.59
N ASP A 23 13.10 17.23 -10.81
CA ASP A 23 14.35 16.55 -11.22
C ASP A 23 14.19 15.03 -11.27
N MET A 24 13.42 14.41 -10.38
CA MET A 24 13.17 12.97 -10.46
C MET A 24 12.41 12.59 -11.75
N GLY A 25 11.53 13.47 -12.23
CA GLY A 25 10.80 13.30 -13.50
C GLY A 25 11.72 13.39 -14.72
N SER A 26 12.63 14.37 -14.75
CA SER A 26 13.61 14.54 -15.84
C SER A 26 14.69 13.46 -15.81
N LEU A 27 15.13 13.01 -14.63
CA LEU A 27 16.06 11.90 -14.45
C LEU A 27 15.45 10.56 -14.86
N ARG A 28 14.17 10.32 -14.54
CA ARG A 28 13.44 9.11 -14.99
C ARG A 28 13.18 9.12 -16.49
N GLN A 29 13.00 10.28 -17.09
CA GLN A 29 12.86 10.45 -18.53
C GLN A 29 14.22 10.30 -19.25
N GLY A 30 15.31 10.80 -18.67
CA GLY A 30 16.68 10.60 -19.15
C GLY A 30 17.16 9.15 -19.02
N ALA A 31 16.80 8.45 -17.94
CA ALA A 31 17.08 7.03 -17.76
C ALA A 31 16.33 6.15 -18.78
N ARG A 32 15.15 6.60 -19.28
CA ARG A 32 14.46 5.96 -20.41
C ARG A 32 15.09 6.27 -21.77
N ALA A 33 15.84 7.37 -21.87
CA ALA A 33 16.56 7.77 -23.07
C ALA A 33 17.96 7.13 -23.19
N GLY A 34 18.37 6.31 -22.22
CA GLY A 34 19.63 5.55 -22.26
C GLY A 34 20.90 6.40 -22.12
N THR A 35 20.82 7.64 -21.66
CA THR A 35 22.02 8.46 -21.46
C THR A 35 22.80 7.97 -20.24
N PRO A 36 24.09 7.61 -20.37
CA PRO A 36 24.91 7.08 -19.27
C PRO A 36 24.94 8.00 -18.04
N GLU A 37 24.84 9.31 -18.23
CA GLU A 37 24.84 10.33 -17.18
C GLU A 37 23.56 10.32 -16.35
N ALA A 38 22.40 10.09 -16.97
CA ALA A 38 21.11 10.02 -16.26
C ALA A 38 20.98 8.70 -15.48
N LEU A 39 21.53 7.61 -16.02
CA LEU A 39 21.63 6.33 -15.31
C LEU A 39 22.54 6.44 -14.08
N LYS A 40 23.66 7.16 -14.20
CA LYS A 40 24.55 7.44 -13.07
C LYS A 40 23.87 8.31 -12.01
N GLY A 41 23.15 9.35 -12.40
CA GLY A 41 22.38 10.19 -11.49
C GLY A 41 21.27 9.44 -10.75
N ALA A 42 20.53 8.57 -11.43
CA ALA A 42 19.50 7.74 -10.80
C ALA A 42 20.10 6.68 -9.86
N ALA A 43 21.23 6.08 -10.23
CA ALA A 43 21.89 5.05 -9.45
C ALA A 43 22.52 5.60 -8.15
N THR A 44 23.08 6.82 -8.17
CA THR A 44 23.60 7.48 -6.96
C THR A 44 22.48 7.86 -5.98
N GLN A 45 21.32 8.29 -6.47
CA GLN A 45 20.15 8.53 -5.63
C GLN A 45 19.59 7.25 -5.02
N PHE A 46 19.59 6.15 -5.78
CA PHE A 46 19.23 4.83 -5.25
C PHE A 46 20.20 4.35 -4.17
N GLU A 47 21.51 4.50 -4.39
CA GLU A 47 22.56 4.17 -3.41
C GLU A 47 22.40 4.98 -2.12
N ALA A 48 22.06 6.27 -2.21
CA ALA A 48 21.80 7.12 -1.05
C ALA A 48 20.58 6.65 -0.23
N MET A 49 19.50 6.25 -0.89
CA MET A 49 18.32 5.69 -0.21
C MET A 49 18.62 4.34 0.45
N PHE A 50 19.40 3.49 -0.23
CA PHE A 50 19.79 2.18 0.27
C PHE A 50 20.68 2.29 1.51
N VAL A 51 21.69 3.17 1.51
CA VAL A 51 22.55 3.41 2.68
C VAL A 51 21.75 3.95 3.86
N ASN A 52 20.78 4.83 3.63
CA ASN A 52 19.90 5.33 4.69
C ASN A 52 19.08 4.20 5.32
N MET A 53 18.52 3.32 4.49
CA MET A 53 17.77 2.14 4.96
C MET A 53 18.67 1.17 5.73
N MET A 54 19.88 0.93 5.24
CA MET A 54 20.86 0.05 5.89
C MET A 54 21.22 0.57 7.29
N LEU A 55 21.61 1.86 7.41
CA LEU A 55 21.95 2.48 8.70
C LEU A 55 20.77 2.44 9.68
N LYS A 56 19.54 2.65 9.18
CA LYS A 56 18.32 2.55 9.97
C LYS A 56 18.08 1.12 10.48
N THR A 57 18.22 0.10 9.62
CA THR A 57 18.04 -1.30 10.01
C THR A 57 19.12 -1.80 10.96
N MET A 58 20.37 -1.35 10.82
CA MET A 58 21.44 -1.68 11.77
C MET A 58 21.17 -1.08 13.16
N ARG A 59 20.52 0.09 13.23
CA ARG A 59 20.11 0.70 14.49
C ARG A 59 18.95 -0.05 15.14
N GLU A 60 17.93 -0.40 14.36
CA GLU A 60 16.78 -1.18 14.83
C GLU A 60 17.18 -2.59 15.30
N ALA A 61 18.25 -3.16 14.73
CA ALA A 61 18.79 -4.46 15.09
C ALA A 61 19.84 -4.45 16.23
N SER A 62 20.37 -3.28 16.61
CA SER A 62 21.32 -3.17 17.72
C SER A 62 20.56 -3.13 19.06
N PRO A 63 20.83 -4.06 20.01
CA PRO A 63 20.18 -4.05 21.31
C PRO A 63 20.52 -2.75 22.05
N GLN A 64 19.55 -1.85 22.19
CA GLN A 64 19.72 -0.59 22.90
C GLN A 64 19.43 -0.84 24.38
N ASP A 65 20.47 -0.85 25.22
CA ASP A 65 20.31 -0.92 26.68
C ASP A 65 19.45 0.25 27.17
N SER A 66 18.35 -0.10 27.85
CA SER A 66 17.23 0.79 28.19
C SER A 66 17.56 1.87 29.25
N LEU A 67 18.82 2.05 29.63
CA LEU A 67 19.26 2.87 30.77
C LEU A 67 20.05 4.13 30.40
N THR A 68 20.44 4.32 29.14
CA THR A 68 21.17 5.53 28.67
C THR A 68 20.41 6.33 27.60
N ASN A 69 19.14 5.97 27.37
CA ASN A 69 18.29 6.52 26.31
C ASN A 69 17.50 7.76 26.75
N SER A 70 18.18 8.90 26.89
CA SER A 70 17.46 10.19 26.92
C SER A 70 17.09 10.60 25.50
N ASP A 71 15.98 11.34 25.34
CA ASP A 71 15.56 11.84 24.02
C ASP A 71 16.58 12.83 23.41
N GLN A 72 17.43 13.42 24.24
CA GLN A 72 18.58 14.23 23.80
C GLN A 72 19.65 13.39 23.10
N THR A 73 19.96 12.19 23.59
CA THR A 73 20.89 11.26 22.91
C THR A 73 20.36 10.89 21.53
N LYS A 74 19.05 10.58 21.42
CA LYS A 74 18.43 10.24 20.12
C LYS A 74 18.50 11.38 19.11
N MET A 75 18.29 12.63 19.55
CA MET A 75 18.44 13.81 18.69
C MET A 75 19.88 14.01 18.23
N PHE A 76 20.86 13.85 19.13
CA PHE A 76 22.28 14.00 18.80
C PHE A 76 22.77 12.92 17.84
N THR A 77 22.44 11.65 18.11
CA THR A 77 22.76 10.52 17.21
C THR A 77 22.03 10.62 15.87
N GLY A 78 20.82 11.19 15.84
CA GLY A 78 20.11 11.50 14.60
C GLY A 78 20.85 12.50 13.72
N MET A 79 21.35 13.60 14.30
CA MET A 79 22.17 14.58 13.57
C MET A 79 23.50 13.98 13.11
N GLN A 80 24.15 13.19 13.96
CA GLN A 80 25.42 12.54 13.62
C GLN A 80 25.27 11.57 12.44
N ASP A 81 24.21 10.77 12.44
CA ASP A 81 23.93 9.84 11.34
C ASP A 81 23.59 10.57 10.04
N GLN A 82 22.92 11.72 10.12
CA GLN A 82 22.68 12.54 8.94
C GLN A 82 23.99 13.04 8.33
N GLN A 83 24.98 13.43 9.15
CA GLN A 83 26.30 13.83 8.66
C GLN A 83 27.10 12.64 8.12
N THR A 84 27.03 11.49 8.79
CA THR A 84 27.68 10.24 8.35
C THR A 84 27.08 9.72 7.05
N ALA A 85 25.76 9.76 6.88
CA ALA A 85 25.10 9.39 5.63
C ALA A 85 25.48 10.33 4.49
N GLN A 86 25.60 11.65 4.75
CA GLN A 86 26.06 12.62 3.75
C GLN A 86 27.54 12.42 3.37
N SER A 87 28.42 12.04 4.30
CA SER A 87 29.83 11.78 4.01
C SER A 87 30.03 10.46 3.25
N ILE A 88 29.25 9.42 3.59
CA ILE A 88 29.26 8.13 2.89
C ILE A 88 28.66 8.27 1.48
N ALA A 89 27.56 9.01 1.33
CA ALA A 89 26.94 9.27 0.02
C ALA A 89 27.85 10.10 -0.91
N LYS A 90 28.59 11.08 -0.37
CA LYS A 90 29.60 11.83 -1.15
C LYS A 90 30.79 10.98 -1.56
N LYS A 91 31.17 10.00 -0.74
CA LYS A 91 32.29 9.10 -1.02
C LYS A 91 31.90 8.00 -2.02
N GLY A 92 30.62 7.62 -2.06
CA GLY A 92 30.06 6.57 -2.93
C GLY A 92 30.62 5.20 -2.58
N ILE A 93 29.77 4.20 -2.33
CA ILE A 93 30.25 2.82 -2.07
C ILE A 93 30.51 2.05 -3.36
N GLY A 94 30.34 2.71 -4.52
CA GLY A 94 30.65 2.16 -5.85
C GLY A 94 29.58 1.22 -6.39
N LEU A 95 28.45 1.07 -5.68
CA LEU A 95 27.32 0.24 -6.12
C LEU A 95 26.63 0.84 -7.33
N ALA A 96 26.54 2.17 -7.39
CA ALA A 96 26.00 2.88 -8.53
C ALA A 96 26.83 2.62 -9.81
N ASP A 97 28.16 2.63 -9.71
CA ASP A 97 29.05 2.38 -10.84
C ASP A 97 29.03 0.91 -11.29
N MET A 98 28.85 -0.05 -10.36
CA MET A 98 28.63 -1.46 -10.70
C MET A 98 27.28 -1.70 -11.39
N LEU A 99 26.21 -1.05 -10.92
CA LEU A 99 24.88 -1.11 -11.55
C LEU A 99 24.89 -0.52 -12.96
N VAL A 100 25.55 0.63 -13.14
CA VAL A 100 25.74 1.25 -14.47
C VAL A 100 26.60 0.36 -15.37
N ARG A 101 27.63 -0.31 -14.85
CA ARG A 101 28.44 -1.27 -15.61
C ARG A 101 27.64 -2.49 -16.04
N GLN A 102 26.76 -3.02 -15.18
CA GLN A 102 25.96 -4.20 -15.47
C GLN A 102 24.77 -3.89 -16.40
N LEU A 103 24.12 -2.74 -16.24
CA LEU A 103 23.11 -2.28 -17.19
C LEU A 103 23.72 -1.88 -18.55
N GLY A 104 24.88 -1.19 -18.55
CA GLY A 104 25.56 -0.78 -19.78
C GLY A 104 26.23 -1.91 -20.57
N GLN A 105 26.54 -3.05 -19.92
CA GLN A 105 27.03 -4.25 -20.60
C GLN A 105 25.90 -5.05 -21.27
N ASN A 106 24.69 -5.06 -20.68
CA ASN A 106 23.54 -5.72 -21.28
C ASN A 106 23.10 -5.09 -22.62
N ASP A 107 23.31 -3.78 -22.81
CA ASP A 107 23.07 -3.12 -24.11
C ASP A 107 24.12 -3.50 -25.17
N LYS A 108 25.38 -3.76 -24.78
CA LYS A 108 26.43 -4.16 -25.74
C LYS A 108 26.34 -5.62 -26.16
N GLN A 109 25.69 -6.48 -25.36
CA GLN A 109 25.49 -7.89 -25.70
C GLN A 109 24.25 -8.12 -26.57
N ALA A 110 23.35 -7.13 -26.68
CA ALA A 110 22.24 -7.11 -27.64
C ALA A 110 22.67 -6.63 -29.04
N LEU A 111 23.85 -6.01 -29.20
CA LEU A 111 24.38 -5.49 -30.46
C LEU A 111 25.51 -6.34 -31.09
N ALA A 112 25.82 -7.51 -30.53
CA ALA A 112 26.89 -8.40 -31.03
C ALA A 112 26.39 -9.73 -31.63
N VAL A 113 25.08 -9.87 -31.90
CA VAL A 113 24.50 -11.01 -32.62
C VAL A 113 23.76 -10.49 -33.85
N GLY A 114 24.52 -10.12 -34.88
CA GLY A 114 23.96 -9.55 -36.10
C GLY A 114 25.00 -9.42 -37.20
N GLY A 115 25.54 -10.55 -37.65
CA GLY A 115 26.46 -10.58 -38.78
C GLY A 115 26.75 -12.00 -39.27
N ALA A 116 26.06 -12.37 -40.36
CA ALA A 116 26.35 -13.40 -41.37
C ALA A 116 25.27 -14.51 -41.50
N GLY A 117 24.52 -14.48 -42.61
CA GLY A 117 23.69 -15.59 -43.11
C GLY A 117 22.38 -15.16 -43.78
N ASP A 118 22.36 -15.26 -45.12
CA ASP A 118 21.35 -14.85 -46.12
C ASP A 118 20.06 -15.74 -46.15
N PRO A 119 19.01 -15.49 -46.97
CA PRO A 119 17.63 -15.31 -46.52
C PRO A 119 16.60 -16.15 -47.30
N THR A 120 15.87 -17.08 -46.69
CA THR A 120 14.67 -17.61 -47.33
C THR A 120 13.54 -17.85 -46.33
N ASP A 121 12.36 -17.39 -46.77
CA ASP A 121 11.02 -17.61 -46.26
C ASP A 121 10.59 -16.90 -44.98
N GLY A 122 9.85 -15.81 -45.22
CA GLY A 122 9.16 -15.04 -44.21
C GLY A 122 7.91 -15.74 -43.67
N ALA A 123 7.73 -15.66 -42.35
CA ALA A 123 6.54 -15.09 -41.72
C ALA A 123 6.70 -15.08 -40.20
N ASN A 124 6.81 -13.86 -39.65
CA ASN A 124 6.36 -13.41 -38.33
C ASN A 124 6.96 -14.01 -37.04
N ALA A 125 7.96 -13.28 -36.54
CA ALA A 125 8.12 -12.74 -35.18
C ALA A 125 7.48 -13.45 -33.95
N GLY A 126 8.36 -13.77 -33.00
CA GLY A 126 8.11 -13.52 -31.58
C GLY A 126 7.47 -14.66 -30.79
N SER A 127 8.21 -15.74 -30.51
CA SER A 127 7.77 -16.72 -29.52
C SER A 127 8.88 -17.07 -28.53
N PHE A 128 8.63 -16.64 -27.29
CA PHE A 128 9.32 -17.04 -26.06
C PHE A 128 9.30 -18.58 -25.84
N ALA A 129 8.53 -19.34 -26.63
CA ALA A 129 8.45 -20.79 -26.58
C ALA A 129 9.76 -21.49 -27.01
N GLY A 130 10.54 -20.90 -27.92
CA GLY A 130 11.81 -21.50 -28.38
C GLY A 130 12.88 -21.55 -27.29
N MET A 131 12.91 -20.53 -26.41
CA MET A 131 13.85 -20.46 -25.28
C MET A 131 13.48 -21.45 -24.17
N ALA A 132 12.18 -21.65 -23.92
CA ALA A 132 11.68 -22.62 -22.95
C ALA A 132 11.99 -24.06 -23.37
N SER A 133 11.82 -24.39 -24.66
CA SER A 133 12.09 -25.72 -25.21
C SER A 133 13.57 -26.14 -25.08
N LEU A 134 14.50 -25.20 -25.26
CA LEU A 134 15.94 -25.47 -25.07
C LEU A 134 16.35 -25.64 -23.61
N MET A 135 15.60 -25.03 -22.68
CA MET A 135 15.84 -25.15 -21.24
C MET A 135 15.27 -26.47 -20.70
N ASP A 136 14.11 -26.89 -21.19
CA ASP A 136 13.48 -28.19 -20.89
C ASP A 136 14.33 -29.36 -21.38
N ALA A 137 14.86 -29.25 -22.61
CA ALA A 137 15.75 -30.28 -23.18
C ALA A 137 17.07 -30.43 -22.39
N ARG A 138 17.57 -29.33 -21.79
CA ARG A 138 18.76 -29.36 -20.92
C ARG A 138 18.46 -29.93 -19.54
N LEU A 139 17.27 -29.67 -19.00
CA LEU A 139 16.84 -30.20 -17.70
C LEU A 139 16.56 -31.70 -17.77
N GLN A 140 15.89 -32.18 -18.84
CA GLN A 140 15.68 -33.62 -19.06
C GLN A 140 16.99 -34.38 -19.27
N LYS A 141 17.98 -33.79 -19.93
CA LYS A 141 19.32 -34.39 -20.10
C LYS A 141 20.10 -34.44 -18.78
N ALA A 142 19.92 -33.47 -17.89
CA ALA A 142 20.50 -33.46 -16.56
C ALA A 142 19.87 -34.51 -15.62
N ILE A 143 18.55 -34.74 -15.74
CA ILE A 143 17.82 -35.76 -14.97
C ILE A 143 18.16 -37.18 -15.46
N ALA A 144 18.36 -37.38 -16.78
CA ALA A 144 18.83 -38.66 -17.32
C ALA A 144 20.30 -38.98 -16.98
N ALA A 145 21.15 -37.96 -16.80
CA ALA A 145 22.54 -38.12 -16.39
C ALA A 145 22.72 -38.41 -14.89
N ALA A 146 21.67 -38.21 -14.07
CA ALA A 146 21.71 -38.38 -12.62
C ALA A 146 21.24 -39.75 -12.11
N GLY A 147 20.89 -40.68 -13.01
CA GLY A 147 20.76 -42.12 -12.75
C GLY A 147 19.88 -42.55 -11.56
N GLY A 148 18.64 -42.98 -11.81
CA GLY A 148 17.96 -43.91 -10.89
C GLY A 148 16.43 -43.84 -10.87
N ASN A 149 15.80 -44.82 -11.53
CA ASN A 149 14.37 -45.18 -11.48
C ASN A 149 13.88 -45.54 -10.06
N ALA A 150 12.61 -45.25 -9.75
CA ALA A 150 11.69 -46.22 -9.15
C ALA A 150 10.23 -45.73 -9.15
N THR A 151 9.37 -46.49 -9.83
CA THR A 151 7.92 -46.57 -9.69
C THR A 151 7.51 -47.20 -8.34
N ALA A 152 6.49 -46.69 -7.66
CA ALA A 152 5.49 -47.50 -6.93
C ALA A 152 4.39 -46.64 -6.30
N LYS A 153 3.24 -47.28 -6.11
CA LYS A 153 1.90 -46.80 -5.76
C LYS A 153 1.65 -46.92 -4.24
N ALA A 154 0.72 -46.11 -3.74
CA ALA A 154 -0.17 -46.32 -2.58
C ALA A 154 0.10 -45.54 -1.27
N GLU A 155 -1.01 -44.94 -0.82
CA GLU A 155 -1.47 -44.67 0.55
C GLU A 155 -1.07 -43.38 1.30
N ALA A 156 -2.08 -42.87 2.00
CA ALA A 156 -2.24 -41.51 2.47
C ALA A 156 -1.62 -41.32 3.86
N THR A 157 -1.01 -40.16 4.10
CA THR A 157 -1.07 -39.45 5.39
C THR A 157 -0.68 -37.98 5.17
N ALA A 158 -1.45 -37.09 5.81
CA ALA A 158 -1.14 -35.74 6.31
C ALA A 158 -0.04 -34.85 5.67
N GLU A 159 -0.42 -33.57 5.54
CA GLU A 159 0.45 -32.37 5.49
C GLU A 159 1.34 -32.14 4.27
N ALA A 160 0.92 -31.22 3.39
CA ALA A 160 1.60 -29.93 3.19
C ALA A 160 1.01 -29.16 1.99
N LYS A 161 0.92 -27.84 2.17
CA LYS A 161 1.24 -26.78 1.19
C LYS A 161 1.01 -27.14 -0.29
N THR A 162 0.03 -26.50 -0.91
CA THR A 162 0.22 -25.48 -1.97
C THR A 162 -1.09 -25.21 -2.71
N ALA A 163 -1.57 -23.97 -2.61
CA ALA A 163 -2.19 -23.28 -3.74
C ALA A 163 -2.07 -21.79 -3.41
N ALA A 164 -0.92 -21.19 -3.70
CA ALA A 164 -0.81 -19.74 -3.75
C ALA A 164 -1.83 -19.25 -4.79
N PRO A 165 -2.83 -18.44 -4.43
CA PRO A 165 -3.72 -17.91 -5.44
C PRO A 165 -2.93 -16.90 -6.27
N ALA A 166 -3.19 -16.93 -7.57
CA ALA A 166 -2.63 -16.08 -8.59
C ALA A 166 -2.47 -14.64 -8.10
N ARG A 167 -1.26 -14.11 -8.32
CA ARG A 167 -0.75 -12.76 -8.06
C ARG A 167 -1.85 -11.72 -7.78
N ARG A 168 -2.26 -11.58 -6.51
CA ARG A 168 -2.89 -10.35 -5.98
C ARG A 168 -1.90 -9.23 -6.28
N GLY A 169 -2.22 -8.35 -7.24
CA GLY A 169 -1.42 -7.15 -7.51
C GLY A 169 -1.16 -6.45 -6.18
N SER A 170 0.11 -6.13 -5.89
CA SER A 170 0.65 -5.79 -4.56
C SER A 170 -0.28 -4.92 -3.68
N GLN A 171 -1.23 -5.55 -3.00
CA GLN A 171 -2.05 -4.87 -2.01
C GLN A 171 -1.19 -4.66 -0.77
N ALA A 172 -1.28 -3.48 -0.17
CA ALA A 172 -0.49 -3.19 1.02
C ALA A 172 -0.81 -4.20 2.14
N PRO A 173 0.16 -4.64 2.96
CA PRO A 173 -0.08 -5.69 3.96
C PRO A 173 -1.26 -5.41 4.91
N HIS A 174 -1.46 -4.14 5.28
CA HIS A 174 -2.58 -3.71 6.13
C HIS A 174 -3.95 -3.83 5.45
N VAL A 175 -4.01 -3.80 4.12
CA VAL A 175 -5.25 -3.98 3.33
C VAL A 175 -5.64 -5.45 3.33
N VAL A 176 -4.65 -6.34 3.20
CA VAL A 176 -4.86 -7.80 3.22
C VAL A 176 -5.29 -8.26 4.62
N SER A 177 -4.57 -7.86 5.67
CA SER A 177 -4.92 -8.25 7.04
C SER A 177 -6.28 -7.73 7.47
N PHE A 178 -6.67 -6.53 7.03
CA PHE A 178 -8.01 -5.99 7.27
C PHE A 178 -9.10 -6.86 6.61
N GLN A 179 -8.90 -7.27 5.35
CA GLN A 179 -9.84 -8.15 4.65
C GLN A 179 -9.94 -9.53 5.31
N GLU A 180 -8.80 -10.14 5.63
CA GLU A 180 -8.76 -11.46 6.29
C GLU A 180 -9.48 -11.44 7.63
N LYS A 181 -9.33 -10.35 8.40
CA LYS A 181 -9.98 -10.19 9.70
C LYS A 181 -11.49 -10.00 9.61
N LEU A 182 -11.99 -9.35 8.56
CA LEU A 182 -13.38 -8.85 8.53
C LEU A 182 -14.27 -9.47 7.46
N SER A 183 -13.71 -10.17 6.47
CA SER A 183 -14.43 -10.76 5.35
C SER A 183 -15.57 -11.67 5.80
N ALA A 184 -15.29 -12.62 6.71
CA ALA A 184 -16.32 -13.54 7.23
C ALA A 184 -17.52 -12.81 7.86
N HIS A 185 -17.27 -11.71 8.59
CA HIS A 185 -18.34 -10.91 9.20
C HIS A 185 -19.14 -10.13 8.16
N ALA A 186 -18.47 -9.61 7.13
CA ALA A 186 -19.11 -8.94 6.01
C ALA A 186 -19.95 -9.92 5.17
N ASP A 187 -19.47 -11.15 4.97
CA ASP A 187 -20.17 -12.19 4.23
C ASP A 187 -21.43 -12.65 4.98
N GLU A 188 -21.34 -12.83 6.31
CA GLU A 188 -22.51 -13.14 7.15
C GLU A 188 -23.58 -12.05 7.05
N ALA A 189 -23.19 -10.78 7.18
CA ALA A 189 -24.12 -9.65 7.04
C ALA A 189 -24.68 -9.54 5.60
N SER A 190 -23.87 -9.87 4.59
CA SER A 190 -24.26 -9.86 3.19
C SER A 190 -25.32 -10.92 2.92
N ALA A 191 -25.14 -12.13 3.45
CA ALA A 191 -26.11 -13.21 3.32
C ALA A 191 -27.45 -12.86 4.00
N ALA A 192 -27.41 -12.16 5.14
CA ALA A 192 -28.61 -11.81 5.88
C ALA A 192 -29.41 -10.64 5.25
N THR A 193 -28.75 -9.74 4.51
CA THR A 193 -29.36 -8.46 4.08
C THR A 193 -29.35 -8.21 2.58
N GLY A 194 -28.59 -8.99 1.82
CA GLY A 194 -28.38 -8.77 0.39
C GLY A 194 -27.41 -7.63 0.04
N ILE A 195 -26.86 -6.91 1.02
CA ILE A 195 -25.84 -5.89 0.79
C ILE A 195 -24.51 -6.58 0.46
N PRO A 196 -23.87 -6.34 -0.69
CA PRO A 196 -22.61 -7.00 -1.03
C PRO A 196 -21.50 -6.75 0.01
N ALA A 197 -20.85 -7.82 0.46
CA ALA A 197 -19.77 -7.78 1.45
C ALA A 197 -18.68 -6.76 1.11
N LYS A 198 -18.26 -6.70 -0.17
CA LYS A 198 -17.25 -5.75 -0.66
C LYS A 198 -17.59 -4.28 -0.39
N PHE A 199 -18.87 -3.92 -0.33
CA PHE A 199 -19.29 -2.56 -0.03
C PHE A 199 -19.17 -2.25 1.44
N MET A 200 -19.59 -3.17 2.30
CA MET A 200 -19.43 -3.04 3.75
C MET A 200 -17.96 -2.99 4.14
N LEU A 201 -17.12 -3.84 3.53
CA LEU A 201 -15.66 -3.81 3.72
C LEU A 201 -15.05 -2.49 3.21
N GLY A 202 -15.48 -2.00 2.05
CA GLY A 202 -14.99 -0.73 1.50
C GLY A 202 -15.32 0.46 2.40
N GLN A 203 -16.52 0.45 2.96
CA GLN A 203 -16.97 1.48 3.88
C GLN A 203 -16.27 1.39 5.23
N ALA A 204 -16.19 0.20 5.83
CA ALA A 204 -15.42 -0.02 7.05
C ALA A 204 -13.96 0.41 6.86
N ALA A 205 -13.34 0.13 5.71
CA ALA A 205 -11.98 0.55 5.40
C ALA A 205 -11.84 2.07 5.29
N LEU A 206 -12.81 2.75 4.68
CA LEU A 206 -12.84 4.20 4.57
C LEU A 206 -12.98 4.87 5.95
N GLU A 207 -13.96 4.42 6.75
CA GLU A 207 -14.32 5.01 8.04
C GLU A 207 -13.24 4.75 9.11
N SER A 208 -12.75 3.52 9.20
CA SER A 208 -11.72 3.14 10.20
C SER A 208 -10.28 3.40 9.73
N GLY A 209 -10.09 3.85 8.48
CA GLY A 209 -8.77 3.96 7.87
C GLY A 209 -8.03 2.63 7.82
N TRP A 210 -8.68 1.58 7.32
CA TRP A 210 -8.20 0.19 7.31
C TRP A 210 -7.93 -0.38 8.72
N GLY A 211 -8.81 -0.07 9.68
CA GLY A 211 -8.71 -0.55 11.06
C GLY A 211 -7.66 0.18 11.92
N LYS A 212 -7.03 1.24 11.40
CA LYS A 212 -5.99 1.99 12.12
C LYS A 212 -6.57 3.03 13.09
N ARG A 213 -7.79 3.49 12.83
CA ARG A 213 -8.48 4.57 13.55
C ARG A 213 -9.78 4.08 14.15
N GLU A 214 -9.74 2.94 14.83
CA GLU A 214 -10.90 2.43 15.55
C GLU A 214 -11.26 3.35 16.72
N ILE A 215 -12.56 3.50 16.95
CA ILE A 215 -13.08 4.30 18.05
C ILE A 215 -12.82 3.52 19.34
N LYS A 216 -12.07 4.14 20.25
CA LYS A 216 -11.74 3.57 21.55
C LYS A 216 -12.35 4.41 22.68
N GLY A 217 -12.69 3.75 23.77
CA GLY A 217 -13.10 4.41 25.00
C GLY A 217 -11.95 5.11 25.69
N ARG A 218 -12.30 5.96 26.67
CA ARG A 218 -11.32 6.63 27.54
C ARG A 218 -10.43 5.65 28.30
N ASP A 219 -10.95 4.45 28.58
CA ASP A 219 -10.25 3.32 29.20
C ASP A 219 -9.43 2.48 28.20
N GLY A 220 -9.40 2.87 26.92
CA GLY A 220 -8.71 2.16 25.85
C GLY A 220 -9.47 0.96 25.28
N THR A 221 -10.68 0.67 25.77
CA THR A 221 -11.51 -0.43 25.24
C THR A 221 -11.89 -0.17 23.79
N ASN A 222 -11.85 -1.21 22.96
CA ASN A 222 -12.28 -1.10 21.58
C ASN A 222 -13.81 -1.11 21.52
N SER A 223 -14.40 -0.16 20.82
CA SER A 223 -15.85 -0.14 20.57
C SER A 223 -16.28 -1.16 19.53
N ASN A 224 -15.34 -1.72 18.76
CA ASN A 224 -15.60 -2.52 17.57
C ASN A 224 -16.47 -1.81 16.51
N ASN A 225 -16.65 -0.49 16.62
CA ASN A 225 -17.48 0.29 15.70
C ASN A 225 -16.68 0.71 14.47
N LEU A 226 -16.70 -0.14 13.45
CA LEU A 226 -15.95 0.05 12.20
C LEU A 226 -16.54 1.14 11.31
N PHE A 227 -17.82 1.48 11.49
CA PHE A 227 -18.59 2.35 10.60
C PHE A 227 -18.84 3.75 11.18
N GLY A 228 -18.32 4.03 12.38
CA GLY A 228 -18.49 5.34 13.03
C GLY A 228 -19.94 5.68 13.37
N ILE A 229 -20.80 4.68 13.62
CA ILE A 229 -22.23 4.91 13.86
C ILE A 229 -22.41 5.61 15.21
N LYS A 230 -22.99 6.81 15.19
CA LYS A 230 -23.32 7.59 16.38
C LYS A 230 -24.45 6.91 17.19
N ALA A 231 -24.38 7.02 18.50
CA ALA A 231 -25.43 6.57 19.40
C ALA A 231 -26.55 7.63 19.46
N THR A 232 -27.70 7.30 18.90
CA THR A 232 -28.92 8.11 18.91
C THR A 232 -29.75 7.84 20.17
N ALA A 233 -30.80 8.62 20.43
CA ALA A 233 -31.61 8.49 21.64
C ALA A 233 -32.35 7.14 21.76
N ASP A 234 -32.66 6.51 20.62
CA ASP A 234 -33.27 5.19 20.49
C ASP A 234 -32.26 4.04 20.71
N TRP A 235 -30.95 4.30 20.65
CA TRP A 235 -29.94 3.27 20.88
C TRP A 235 -29.92 2.81 22.34
N LYS A 236 -30.14 1.51 22.56
CA LYS A 236 -30.15 0.87 23.90
C LYS A 236 -28.91 0.04 24.20
N GLY A 237 -28.00 -0.09 23.24
CA GLY A 237 -26.78 -0.88 23.40
C GLY A 237 -25.65 -0.11 24.09
N LYS A 238 -24.46 -0.71 24.10
CA LYS A 238 -23.26 -0.09 24.67
C LYS A 238 -22.90 1.19 23.91
N VAL A 239 -22.34 2.15 24.63
CA VAL A 239 -21.94 3.46 24.09
C VAL A 239 -20.53 3.76 24.54
N VAL A 240 -19.77 4.36 23.65
CA VAL A 240 -18.46 4.92 23.94
C VAL A 240 -18.46 6.41 23.63
N GLU A 241 -17.80 7.20 24.47
CA GLU A 241 -17.55 8.61 24.21
C GLU A 241 -16.15 8.78 23.63
N ALA A 242 -16.07 9.40 22.46
CA ALA A 242 -14.81 9.67 21.79
C ALA A 242 -14.72 11.14 21.37
N THR A 243 -13.54 11.71 21.56
CA THR A 243 -13.23 13.06 21.11
C THR A 243 -12.98 13.03 19.62
N THR A 244 -13.76 13.80 18.86
CA THR A 244 -13.65 13.91 17.41
C THR A 244 -13.37 15.35 17.01
N THR A 245 -12.71 15.51 15.87
CA THR A 245 -12.50 16.83 15.24
C THR A 245 -13.50 16.98 14.11
N GLU A 246 -14.55 17.76 14.32
CA GLU A 246 -15.55 18.08 13.31
C GLU A 246 -15.24 19.45 12.68
N TYR A 247 -15.53 19.62 11.39
CA TYR A 247 -15.39 20.92 10.72
C TYR A 247 -16.76 21.59 10.63
N VAL A 248 -17.00 22.58 11.48
CA VAL A 248 -18.23 23.38 11.45
C VAL A 248 -17.89 24.74 10.81
N ASN A 249 -18.54 25.06 9.69
CA ASN A 249 -18.27 26.27 8.90
C ASN A 249 -16.78 26.43 8.52
N GLY A 250 -16.12 25.31 8.19
CA GLY A 250 -14.70 25.29 7.78
C GLY A 250 -13.70 25.42 8.93
N LYS A 251 -14.14 25.53 10.19
CA LYS A 251 -13.27 25.57 11.37
C LYS A 251 -13.28 24.21 12.07
N ALA A 252 -12.08 23.69 12.35
CA ALA A 252 -11.93 22.49 13.17
C ALA A 252 -12.41 22.78 14.60
N GLN A 253 -13.36 21.99 15.08
CA GLN A 253 -13.90 22.03 16.42
C GLN A 253 -13.80 20.64 17.02
N THR A 254 -13.22 20.56 18.22
CA THR A 254 -13.14 19.32 18.97
C THR A 254 -14.43 19.13 19.74
N LYS A 255 -15.10 17.99 19.53
CA LYS A 255 -16.36 17.67 20.20
C LYS A 255 -16.33 16.24 20.72
N VAL A 256 -16.86 16.06 21.92
CA VAL A 256 -17.12 14.73 22.47
C VAL A 256 -18.41 14.22 21.84
N GLU A 257 -18.29 13.14 21.09
CA GLU A 257 -19.41 12.48 20.41
C GLU A 257 -19.63 11.09 21.03
N ARG A 258 -20.88 10.63 20.97
CA ARG A 258 -21.29 9.31 21.49
C ARG A 258 -21.42 8.36 20.32
N PHE A 259 -20.70 7.26 20.36
CA PHE A 259 -20.73 6.21 19.34
C PHE A 259 -21.30 4.93 19.92
N ARG A 260 -21.98 4.16 19.06
CA ARG A 260 -22.36 2.79 19.41
C ARG A 260 -21.10 1.97 19.68
N ALA A 261 -21.18 1.04 20.62
CA ALA A 261 -20.14 0.06 20.89
C ALA A 261 -20.74 -1.34 20.83
N TYR A 262 -19.92 -2.30 20.42
CA TYR A 262 -20.35 -3.66 20.12
C TYR A 262 -19.41 -4.69 20.76
N ASP A 263 -19.93 -5.88 21.02
CA ASP A 263 -19.14 -6.98 21.58
C ASP A 263 -18.16 -7.56 20.55
N SER A 264 -18.50 -7.49 19.27
CA SER A 264 -17.68 -8.00 18.18
C SER A 264 -17.80 -7.16 16.91
N TYR A 265 -16.88 -7.39 15.96
CA TYR A 265 -17.03 -6.82 14.61
C TYR A 265 -18.26 -7.37 13.89
N ALA A 266 -18.63 -8.64 14.11
CA ALA A 266 -19.84 -9.23 13.54
C ALA A 266 -21.09 -8.41 13.92
N ASP A 267 -21.18 -7.99 15.18
CA ASP A 267 -22.29 -7.15 15.66
C ASP A 267 -22.28 -5.77 15.01
N SER A 268 -21.10 -5.19 14.78
CA SER A 268 -20.97 -3.93 14.05
C SER A 268 -21.44 -4.03 12.59
N PHE A 269 -21.08 -5.11 11.89
CA PHE A 269 -21.56 -5.38 10.53
C PHE A 269 -23.08 -5.61 10.50
N LYS A 270 -23.62 -6.37 11.46
CA LYS A 270 -25.06 -6.63 11.57
C LYS A 270 -25.86 -5.34 11.82
N ASP A 271 -25.41 -4.49 12.74
CA ASP A 271 -26.08 -3.22 13.04
C ASP A 271 -25.99 -2.25 11.85
N TYR A 272 -24.83 -2.17 11.20
CA TYR A 272 -24.68 -1.39 9.96
C TYR A 272 -25.63 -1.88 8.86
N ALA A 273 -25.65 -3.18 8.59
CA ALA A 273 -26.49 -3.74 7.54
C ALA A 273 -27.98 -3.51 7.84
N ARG A 274 -28.39 -3.62 9.11
CA ARG A 274 -29.74 -3.27 9.56
C ARG A 274 -30.03 -1.78 9.36
N LEU A 275 -29.11 -0.88 9.69
CA LEU A 275 -29.28 0.56 9.51
C LEU A 275 -29.54 0.92 8.04
N ILE A 276 -28.81 0.28 7.11
CA ILE A 276 -28.98 0.52 5.68
C ILE A 276 -30.28 -0.08 5.16
N THR A 277 -30.63 -1.31 5.58
CA THR A 277 -31.85 -2.00 5.09
C THR A 277 -33.15 -1.47 5.69
N SER A 278 -33.15 -1.01 6.93
CA SER A 278 -34.36 -0.56 7.63
C SER A 278 -34.71 0.91 7.40
N ASN A 279 -33.80 1.70 6.81
CA ASN A 279 -34.01 3.12 6.59
C ASN A 279 -34.47 3.39 5.15
N PRO A 280 -35.71 3.85 4.92
CA PRO A 280 -36.26 4.10 3.58
C PRO A 280 -35.39 5.02 2.71
N ARG A 281 -34.59 5.88 3.35
CA ARG A 281 -33.60 6.74 2.70
C ARG A 281 -32.64 5.98 1.78
N TYR A 282 -32.33 4.71 2.07
CA TYR A 282 -31.35 3.92 1.33
C TYR A 282 -31.95 2.88 0.38
N GLU A 283 -33.28 2.80 0.23
CA GLU A 283 -33.92 1.80 -0.65
C GLU A 283 -33.39 1.85 -2.09
N LYS A 284 -33.25 3.06 -2.66
CA LYS A 284 -32.71 3.25 -4.01
C LYS A 284 -31.24 2.86 -4.14
N VAL A 285 -30.50 2.92 -3.03
CA VAL A 285 -29.09 2.52 -2.97
C VAL A 285 -28.97 1.01 -3.07
N LEU A 286 -29.84 0.28 -2.36
CA LEU A 286 -29.89 -1.18 -2.36
C LEU A 286 -30.27 -1.74 -3.74
N ALA A 287 -31.18 -1.09 -4.45
CA ALA A 287 -31.52 -1.46 -5.83
C ALA A 287 -30.32 -1.36 -6.80
N SER A 288 -29.31 -0.56 -6.46
CA SER A 288 -28.11 -0.33 -7.28
C SER A 288 -26.90 -1.15 -6.81
N ALA A 289 -27.10 -2.13 -5.92
CA ALA A 289 -25.99 -2.81 -5.26
C ALA A 289 -25.10 -3.68 -6.18
N GLY A 290 -25.46 -3.85 -7.45
CA GLY A 290 -24.60 -4.53 -8.43
C GLY A 290 -23.36 -3.73 -8.84
N ASP A 291 -23.39 -2.39 -8.77
CA ASP A 291 -22.31 -1.52 -9.22
C ASP A 291 -21.75 -0.63 -8.09
N ALA A 292 -20.44 -0.67 -7.91
CA ALA A 292 -19.76 0.06 -6.83
C ALA A 292 -19.92 1.58 -6.94
N SER A 293 -19.95 2.11 -8.18
CA SER A 293 -20.08 3.54 -8.42
C SER A 293 -21.50 4.01 -8.15
N ALA A 294 -22.50 3.26 -8.63
CA ALA A 294 -23.91 3.55 -8.41
C ALA A 294 -24.27 3.46 -6.92
N PHE A 295 -23.75 2.43 -6.22
CA PHE A 295 -23.91 2.29 -4.78
C PHE A 295 -23.32 3.49 -4.02
N ALA A 296 -22.06 3.84 -4.29
CA ALA A 296 -21.38 4.94 -3.60
C ALA A 296 -22.03 6.31 -3.86
N GLN A 297 -22.46 6.55 -5.10
CA GLN A 297 -23.21 7.76 -5.46
C GLN A 297 -24.59 7.78 -4.79
N GLY A 298 -25.26 6.62 -4.70
CA GLY A 298 -26.53 6.48 -4.01
C GLY A 298 -26.41 6.86 -2.53
N LEU A 299 -25.40 6.35 -1.83
CA LEU A 299 -25.12 6.71 -0.44
C LEU A 299 -24.87 8.20 -0.26
N GLN A 300 -24.08 8.82 -1.14
CA GLN A 300 -23.82 10.25 -1.06
C GLN A 300 -25.09 11.08 -1.31
N LYS A 301 -25.89 10.73 -2.32
CA LYS A 301 -27.18 11.41 -2.61
C LYS A 301 -28.20 11.23 -1.49
N ALA A 302 -28.17 10.08 -0.82
CA ALA A 302 -28.98 9.80 0.35
C ALA A 302 -28.53 10.59 1.60
N GLY A 303 -27.41 11.31 1.54
CA GLY A 303 -26.89 12.09 2.65
C GLY A 303 -26.21 11.24 3.71
N TYR A 304 -25.60 10.11 3.33
CA TYR A 304 -24.80 9.29 4.24
C TYR A 304 -23.56 10.07 4.73
N ALA A 305 -22.89 10.78 3.82
CA ALA A 305 -21.73 11.62 4.12
C ALA A 305 -21.86 13.00 3.48
N THR A 306 -21.33 14.02 4.16
CA THR A 306 -21.31 15.41 3.68
C THR A 306 -20.09 15.72 2.80
N ASP A 307 -19.10 14.82 2.76
CA ASP A 307 -17.90 14.98 1.93
C ASP A 307 -18.26 14.91 0.44
N PRO A 308 -17.99 15.95 -0.36
CA PRO A 308 -18.28 15.95 -1.79
C PRO A 308 -17.52 14.88 -2.58
N GLN A 309 -16.39 14.38 -2.07
CA GLN A 309 -15.59 13.33 -2.69
C GLN A 309 -15.88 11.93 -2.14
N TYR A 310 -16.88 11.77 -1.28
CA TYR A 310 -17.19 10.50 -0.63
C TYR A 310 -17.38 9.35 -1.63
N ALA A 311 -18.25 9.52 -2.63
CA ALA A 311 -18.55 8.47 -3.59
C ALA A 311 -17.32 8.05 -4.40
N ASN A 312 -16.47 9.01 -4.77
CA ASN A 312 -15.23 8.75 -5.51
C ASN A 312 -14.24 7.96 -4.67
N LYS A 313 -14.06 8.33 -3.39
CA LYS A 313 -13.19 7.62 -2.45
C LYS A 313 -13.65 6.17 -2.24
N LEU A 314 -14.94 5.99 -1.95
CA LEU A 314 -15.51 4.65 -1.72
C LEU A 314 -15.41 3.77 -2.98
N THR A 315 -15.77 4.31 -4.15
CA THR A 315 -15.64 3.59 -5.43
C THR A 315 -14.20 3.17 -5.68
N SER A 316 -13.23 4.06 -5.42
CA SER A 316 -11.81 3.73 -5.59
C SER A 316 -11.37 2.61 -4.67
N ILE A 317 -11.81 2.61 -3.40
CA ILE A 317 -11.48 1.53 -2.45
C ILE A 317 -12.06 0.20 -2.94
N ILE A 318 -13.34 0.17 -3.31
CA ILE A 318 -14.01 -1.06 -3.74
C ILE A 318 -13.38 -1.60 -5.03
N LYS A 319 -13.17 -0.76 -6.05
CA LYS A 319 -12.67 -1.21 -7.36
C LYS A 319 -11.18 -1.53 -7.38
N ARG A 320 -10.36 -0.88 -6.57
CA ARG A 320 -8.89 -1.03 -6.62
C ARG A 320 -8.35 -1.95 -5.54
N SER A 321 -8.96 -1.92 -4.35
CA SER A 321 -8.43 -2.62 -3.18
C SER A 321 -9.23 -3.85 -2.79
N LEU A 322 -10.47 -3.97 -3.25
CA LEU A 322 -11.36 -5.09 -2.92
C LEU A 322 -11.84 -5.87 -4.16
N ALA A 323 -11.40 -5.48 -5.35
CA ALA A 323 -11.55 -6.29 -6.55
C ALA A 323 -10.44 -7.34 -6.57
N GLY A 324 -10.72 -8.47 -5.95
CA GLY A 324 -9.96 -9.72 -6.07
C GLY A 324 -10.79 -10.74 -6.82
#